data_AF-A0A914GCC4-F1
#
_entry.id   AF-A0A914GCC4-F1
#
_cell.length_a   1.000
_cell.length_b   1.000
_cell.length_c   1.000
_cell.angle_alpha   90.00
_cell.angle_beta   90.00
_cell.angle_gamma   90.00
#
_symmetry.space_group_name_H-M   'P 1'
#
loop_
_entity.id
_entity.type
_entity.pdbx_description
1 polymer ?
#
loop_
_entity_poly.entity_id
_entity_poly.type
_entity_poly.pdbx_seq_one_letter_code
_entity_poly.pdbx_strand_id
1 'polypeptide(L)'
;MVKQAPSLKNIDEVDDYLEQQEGKINQERDSQLCHHNAHQKCTNCLPLDPYDEEYLKKKDIKHMSFHAYVRKLTDLHGRGTRNVQPLENIDLKINLNCGGTHRPYPQGICTKCRPPVLTLNRQRFRHVDNLTIENEHIVNRFLDFWRGSSFQRVGYLIGRYEPFGEVPLGIKANVVAI
;
A
#
# COMPACT_ATOMS: atom_id res chain seq x y z
N MET A 1 1.41 -21.14 2.37
CA MET A 1 0.81 -21.13 1.02
C MET A 1 0.44 -19.70 0.71
N VAL A 2 0.56 -19.27 -0.54
CA VAL A 2 -0.02 -17.97 -0.92
C VAL A 2 -1.49 -18.19 -1.20
N LYS A 3 -2.35 -17.40 -0.56
CA LYS A 3 -3.81 -17.45 -0.76
C LYS A 3 -4.26 -16.17 -1.44
N GLN A 4 -5.10 -16.32 -2.46
CA GLN A 4 -5.80 -15.18 -3.05
C GLN A 4 -6.56 -14.43 -1.97
N ALA A 5 -6.52 -13.10 -2.03
CA ALA A 5 -7.32 -12.27 -1.15
C ALA A 5 -8.83 -12.46 -1.45
N PRO A 6 -9.69 -12.57 -0.44
CA PRO A 6 -11.13 -12.66 -0.66
C PRO A 6 -11.65 -11.36 -1.27
N SER A 7 -12.69 -11.44 -2.12
CA SER A 7 -13.39 -10.25 -2.58
C SER A 7 -14.19 -9.64 -1.42
N LEU A 8 -13.91 -8.36 -1.13
CA LEU A 8 -14.67 -7.61 -0.13
C LEU A 8 -15.97 -7.12 -0.77
N LYS A 9 -17.08 -7.23 -0.04
CA LYS A 9 -18.40 -6.73 -0.50
C LYS A 9 -18.51 -5.21 -0.41
N ASN A 10 -17.81 -4.60 0.54
CA ASN A 10 -17.82 -3.17 0.79
C ASN A 10 -16.36 -2.69 0.80
N ILE A 11 -16.04 -1.76 -0.11
CA ILE A 11 -14.75 -1.09 -0.22
C ILE A 11 -14.93 0.33 0.34
N ASP A 12 -13.88 0.90 0.93
CA ASP A 12 -13.94 2.27 1.45
C ASP A 12 -14.04 3.28 0.29
N GLU A 13 -14.76 4.39 0.50
CA GLU A 13 -14.98 5.41 -0.54
C GLU A 13 -13.66 5.96 -1.14
N VAL A 14 -12.61 6.05 -0.33
CA VAL A 14 -11.28 6.48 -0.77
C VAL A 14 -10.65 5.49 -1.76
N ASP A 15 -10.87 4.19 -1.56
CA ASP A 15 -10.31 3.15 -2.42
C ASP A 15 -11.05 3.12 -3.76
N ASP A 16 -12.38 3.25 -3.76
CA ASP A 16 -13.18 3.39 -4.98
C ASP A 16 -12.76 4.62 -5.79
N TYR A 17 -12.50 5.74 -5.11
CA TYR A 17 -12.02 6.96 -5.75
C TYR A 17 -10.64 6.76 -6.38
N LEU A 18 -9.69 6.16 -5.65
CA LEU A 18 -8.30 5.96 -6.09
C LEU A 18 -8.18 4.91 -7.21
N GLU A 19 -9.02 3.88 -7.21
CA GLU A 19 -9.06 2.86 -8.28
C GLU A 19 -9.39 3.48 -9.64
N GLN A 20 -10.20 4.54 -9.67
CA GLN A 20 -10.58 5.24 -10.90
C GLN A 20 -9.48 6.19 -11.40
N GLN A 21 -8.48 6.52 -10.58
CA GLN A 21 -7.40 7.43 -10.96
C GLN A 21 -6.30 6.70 -11.72
N GLU A 22 -5.77 7.33 -12.78
CA GLU A 22 -4.62 6.79 -13.52
C GLU A 22 -3.34 6.83 -12.66
N GLY A 23 -3.18 7.88 -11.84
CA GLY A 23 -2.03 8.05 -10.96
C GLY A 23 -0.74 8.44 -11.67
N LYS A 24 -0.77 8.67 -13.00
CA LYS A 24 0.41 9.08 -13.75
C LYS A 24 0.91 10.45 -13.34
N ILE A 25 2.22 10.56 -13.30
CA ILE A 25 2.92 11.78 -12.90
C ILE A 25 3.28 12.53 -14.17
N ASN A 26 2.63 13.68 -14.39
CA ASN A 26 2.96 14.54 -15.53
C ASN A 26 4.35 15.15 -15.34
N GLN A 27 5.18 15.05 -16.38
CA GLN A 27 6.48 15.70 -16.45
C GLN A 27 6.38 16.96 -17.29
N GLU A 28 7.12 17.99 -16.89
CA GLU A 28 7.32 19.19 -17.71
C GLU A 28 8.30 18.90 -18.84
N ARG A 29 8.19 19.65 -19.94
CA ARG A 29 9.14 19.55 -21.05
C ARG A 29 10.49 20.11 -20.62
N ASP A 30 11.51 19.27 -20.66
CA ASP A 30 12.89 19.70 -20.49
C ASP A 30 13.39 20.39 -21.78
N SER A 31 13.77 21.67 -21.70
CA SER A 31 14.20 22.45 -22.87
C SER A 31 15.52 21.97 -23.48
N GLN A 32 16.37 21.29 -22.71
CA GLN A 32 17.65 20.75 -23.15
C GLN A 32 17.51 19.35 -23.75
N LEU A 33 16.65 18.52 -23.16
CA LEU A 33 16.53 17.10 -23.52
C LEU A 33 15.34 16.79 -24.47
N CYS A 34 14.39 17.72 -24.64
CA CYS A 34 13.19 17.51 -25.45
C CYS A 34 13.25 18.25 -26.80
N HIS A 35 13.64 17.52 -27.85
CA HIS A 35 13.69 18.01 -29.23
C HIS A 35 12.40 17.70 -30.02
N HIS A 36 11.27 18.22 -29.55
CA HIS A 36 9.98 18.07 -30.22
C HIS A 36 9.07 19.28 -29.97
N ASN A 37 7.99 19.39 -30.74
CA ASN A 37 7.04 20.50 -30.60
C ASN A 37 6.19 20.37 -29.32
N ALA A 38 5.48 21.44 -28.95
CA ALA A 38 4.73 21.53 -27.69
C ALA A 38 3.66 20.43 -27.50
N HIS A 39 3.06 19.92 -28.59
CA HIS A 39 2.03 18.88 -28.56
C HIS A 39 2.58 17.46 -28.70
N GLN A 40 3.89 17.30 -28.84
CA GLN A 40 4.55 16.00 -28.92
C GLN A 40 5.13 15.63 -27.56
N LYS A 41 5.35 14.34 -27.32
CA LYS A 41 6.05 13.83 -26.13
C LYS A 41 7.19 12.92 -26.56
N CYS A 42 8.31 12.98 -25.86
CA CYS A 42 9.41 12.01 -25.96
C CYS A 42 9.57 11.28 -24.63
N THR A 43 10.54 10.37 -24.55
CA THR A 43 10.87 9.60 -23.32
C THR A 43 11.21 10.47 -22.12
N ASN A 44 11.64 11.72 -22.33
CA ASN A 44 12.07 12.63 -21.26
C ASN A 44 10.92 13.47 -20.68
N CYS A 45 9.74 13.46 -21.30
CA CYS A 45 8.57 14.21 -20.83
C CYS A 45 7.26 13.40 -20.88
N LEU A 46 7.37 12.09 -21.06
CA LEU A 46 6.21 11.20 -21.03
C LEU A 46 5.76 11.02 -19.58
N PRO A 47 4.45 10.98 -19.28
CA PRO A 47 4.01 10.79 -17.90
C PRO A 47 4.59 9.52 -17.30
N LEU A 48 5.16 9.64 -16.11
CA LEU A 48 5.73 8.51 -15.38
C LEU A 48 4.62 7.72 -14.69
N ASP A 49 4.89 6.44 -14.46
CA ASP A 49 4.00 5.58 -13.68
C ASP A 49 4.06 5.95 -12.18
N PRO A 50 2.98 5.72 -11.41
CA PRO A 50 2.92 6.07 -9.98
C PRO A 50 3.96 5.32 -9.12
N TYR A 51 4.54 4.24 -9.64
CA TYR A 51 5.52 3.38 -8.98
C TYR A 51 6.96 3.57 -9.50
N ASP A 52 7.22 4.65 -10.25
CA ASP A 52 8.55 4.97 -10.79
C ASP A 52 9.59 5.18 -9.67
N GLU A 53 10.63 4.35 -9.63
CA GLU A 53 11.58 4.30 -8.51
C GLU A 53 12.47 5.56 -8.46
N GLU A 54 12.79 6.18 -9.60
CA GLU A 54 13.60 7.39 -9.66
C GLU A 54 12.82 8.61 -9.15
N TYR A 55 11.55 8.74 -9.55
CA TYR A 55 10.66 9.78 -9.07
C TYR A 55 10.47 9.69 -7.56
N LEU A 56 10.13 8.50 -7.04
CA LEU A 56 9.91 8.30 -5.62
C LEU A 56 11.17 8.64 -4.82
N LYS A 57 12.35 8.21 -5.29
CA LYS A 57 13.63 8.57 -4.67
C LYS A 57 13.90 10.08 -4.70
N LYS A 58 13.63 10.76 -5.82
CA LYS A 58 13.79 12.22 -5.98
C LYS A 58 12.88 13.01 -5.04
N LYS A 59 11.69 12.49 -4.73
CA LYS A 59 10.71 13.10 -3.81
C LYS A 59 10.86 12.65 -2.36
N ASP A 60 11.91 11.89 -2.02
CA ASP A 60 12.12 11.28 -0.70
C ASP A 60 10.94 10.40 -0.22
N ILE A 61 10.25 9.77 -1.17
CA ILE A 61 9.16 8.84 -0.89
C ILE A 61 9.74 7.44 -0.67
N LYS A 62 9.81 7.03 0.60
CA LYS A 62 10.47 5.77 1.03
C LYS A 62 9.72 4.49 0.66
N HIS A 63 8.40 4.57 0.47
CA HIS A 63 7.52 3.47 0.11
C HIS A 63 6.47 4.01 -0.85
N MET A 64 6.16 3.26 -1.90
CA MET A 64 5.02 3.60 -2.77
C MET A 64 3.70 3.40 -2.01
N SER A 65 2.65 4.08 -2.45
CA SER A 65 1.30 3.81 -1.95
C SER A 65 0.86 2.40 -2.32
N PHE A 66 -0.09 1.84 -1.57
CA PHE A 66 -0.63 0.53 -1.87
C PHE A 66 -1.28 0.49 -3.26
N HIS A 67 -2.04 1.52 -3.63
CA HIS A 67 -2.65 1.63 -4.96
C HIS A 67 -1.62 1.67 -6.09
N ALA A 68 -0.49 2.38 -5.91
CA ALA A 68 0.62 2.34 -6.88
C ALA A 68 1.25 0.94 -6.99
N TYR A 69 1.35 0.21 -5.87
CA TYR A 69 1.81 -1.17 -5.87
C TYR A 69 0.85 -2.12 -6.59
N VAL A 70 -0.47 -1.99 -6.37
CA VAL A 70 -1.48 -2.76 -7.11
C VAL A 70 -1.37 -2.48 -8.61
N ARG A 71 -1.24 -1.21 -9.02
CA ARG A 71 -1.01 -0.82 -10.42
C ARG A 71 0.22 -1.51 -11.01
N LYS A 72 1.35 -1.49 -10.30
CA LYS A 72 2.58 -2.19 -10.72
C LYS A 72 2.36 -3.67 -11.00
N LEU A 73 1.56 -4.36 -10.17
CA LEU A 73 1.24 -5.77 -10.36
C LEU A 73 0.31 -6.02 -11.55
N THR A 74 -0.67 -5.12 -11.75
CA THR A 74 -1.64 -5.24 -12.86
C THR A 74 -1.06 -4.85 -14.21
N ASP A 75 -0.18 -3.86 -14.27
CA ASP A 75 0.39 -3.33 -15.52
C ASP A 75 1.37 -4.32 -16.18
N LEU A 76 1.98 -5.21 -15.40
CA LEU A 76 2.82 -6.31 -15.88
C LEU A 76 2.03 -7.31 -16.77
N HIS A 77 0.71 -7.34 -16.65
CA HIS A 77 -0.16 -8.21 -17.42
C HIS A 77 -1.00 -7.33 -18.34
N GLY A 78 -0.60 -7.24 -19.62
CA GLY A 78 -1.21 -6.32 -20.61
C GLY A 78 -2.74 -6.32 -20.63
N ARG A 79 -3.35 -5.26 -21.18
CA ARG A 79 -4.80 -4.95 -21.05
C ARG A 79 -5.79 -6.12 -21.35
N GLY A 80 -5.38 -7.12 -22.13
CA GLY A 80 -6.19 -8.32 -22.45
C GLY A 80 -6.05 -9.50 -21.48
N THR A 81 -5.10 -9.48 -20.55
CA THR A 81 -4.83 -10.52 -19.55
C THR A 81 -4.67 -9.91 -18.16
N ARG A 82 -5.43 -8.85 -17.82
CA ARG A 82 -5.44 -8.31 -16.46
C ARG A 82 -5.65 -9.46 -15.49
N ASN A 83 -4.61 -9.73 -14.68
CA ASN A 83 -4.71 -10.71 -13.61
C ASN A 83 -5.83 -10.23 -12.68
N VAL A 84 -6.93 -10.97 -12.67
CA VAL A 84 -8.19 -10.56 -12.01
C VAL A 84 -8.00 -10.43 -10.49
N GLN A 85 -6.95 -11.03 -9.93
CA GLN A 85 -6.61 -10.96 -8.50
C GLN A 85 -5.09 -10.89 -8.30
N PRO A 86 -4.48 -9.69 -8.39
CA PRO A 86 -3.03 -9.52 -8.26
C PRO A 86 -2.53 -9.65 -6.81
N LEU A 87 -3.45 -9.63 -5.83
CA LEU A 87 -3.12 -9.57 -4.41
C LEU A 87 -3.11 -10.94 -3.75
N GLU A 88 -2.06 -11.16 -2.98
CA GLU A 88 -1.69 -12.43 -2.41
C GLU A 88 -1.41 -12.28 -0.91
N ASN A 89 -2.11 -13.06 -0.08
CA ASN A 89 -1.88 -13.12 1.36
C ASN A 89 -0.91 -14.25 1.71
N ILE A 90 0.08 -13.94 2.54
CA ILE A 90 1.05 -14.92 3.05
C ILE A 90 0.38 -15.72 4.18
N ASP A 91 0.13 -17.00 3.95
CA ASP A 91 -0.31 -17.94 4.99
C ASP A 91 0.85 -18.80 5.50
N LEU A 92 1.29 -18.51 6.72
CA LEU A 92 2.33 -19.23 7.46
C LEU A 92 1.76 -20.25 8.47
N LYS A 93 0.45 -20.52 8.43
CA LYS A 93 -0.15 -21.54 9.29
C LYS A 93 0.19 -22.94 8.76
N ILE A 94 0.32 -23.90 9.67
CA ILE A 94 0.36 -25.32 9.32
C ILE A 94 -1.02 -25.69 8.75
N ASN A 95 -1.02 -26.43 7.63
CA ASN A 95 -2.26 -27.00 7.12
C ASN A 95 -2.65 -28.23 7.97
N LEU A 96 -3.62 -28.06 8.86
CA LEU A 96 -4.11 -29.14 9.73
C LEU A 96 -4.90 -30.21 8.97
N ASN A 97 -5.43 -29.89 7.79
CA ASN A 97 -6.22 -30.80 6.95
C ASN A 97 -5.34 -31.37 5.84
N CYS A 98 -4.24 -32.03 6.21
CA CYS A 98 -3.33 -32.63 5.24
C CYS A 98 -3.89 -33.95 4.70
N GLY A 99 -4.07 -34.05 3.38
CA GLY A 99 -4.43 -35.32 2.70
C GLY A 99 -3.25 -36.30 2.53
N GLY A 100 -2.19 -36.17 3.33
CA GLY A 100 -1.02 -37.07 3.30
C GLY A 100 -1.21 -38.32 4.17
N THR A 101 -0.27 -39.26 4.10
CA THR A 101 -0.30 -40.53 4.85
C THR A 101 0.30 -40.43 6.26
N HIS A 102 0.55 -39.22 6.78
CA HIS A 102 1.11 -39.03 8.11
C HIS A 102 0.00 -38.88 9.16
N ARG A 103 0.33 -39.16 10.43
CA ARG A 103 -0.59 -38.89 11.56
C ARG A 103 -0.93 -37.39 11.63
N PRO A 104 -2.13 -37.02 12.12
CA PRO A 104 -2.47 -35.61 12.32
C PRO A 104 -1.41 -34.86 13.13
N TYR A 105 -1.27 -33.56 12.89
CA TYR A 105 -0.43 -32.70 13.72
C TYR A 105 -0.97 -32.70 15.17
N PRO A 106 -0.11 -32.78 16.20
CA PRO A 106 1.35 -32.66 16.19
C PRO A 106 2.14 -33.96 15.95
N GLN A 107 1.49 -35.12 15.80
CA GLN A 107 2.17 -36.42 15.72
C GLN A 107 2.80 -36.73 14.35
N GLY A 108 2.52 -35.93 13.33
CA GLY A 108 3.15 -36.06 12.01
C GLY A 108 3.06 -34.77 11.20
N ILE A 109 4.08 -34.54 10.36
CA ILE A 109 4.15 -33.40 9.44
C ILE A 109 4.85 -33.84 8.14
N CYS A 110 4.48 -33.25 7.01
CA CYS A 110 5.14 -33.45 5.74
C CYS A 110 5.40 -32.11 5.03
N THR A 111 6.10 -32.16 3.90
CA THR A 111 6.41 -30.97 3.09
C THR A 111 5.17 -30.28 2.53
N LYS A 112 4.04 -30.99 2.38
CA LYS A 112 2.77 -30.44 1.86
C LYS A 112 1.98 -29.64 2.91
N CYS A 113 2.13 -29.94 4.20
CA CYS A 113 1.38 -29.29 5.26
C CYS A 113 2.20 -28.35 6.14
N ARG A 114 3.54 -28.48 6.13
CA ARG A 114 4.41 -27.51 6.78
C ARG A 114 4.28 -26.14 6.10
N PRO A 115 4.40 -25.04 6.85
CA PRO A 115 4.43 -23.71 6.26
C PRO A 115 5.65 -23.55 5.35
N PRO A 116 5.54 -22.73 4.29
CA PRO A 116 6.68 -22.43 3.43
C PRO A 116 7.76 -21.69 4.23
N VAL A 117 9.02 -21.85 3.81
CA VAL A 117 10.11 -20.99 4.29
C VAL A 117 9.86 -19.58 3.76
N LEU A 118 9.91 -18.59 4.65
CA LEU A 118 9.70 -17.19 4.31
C LEU A 118 11.01 -16.42 4.43
N THR A 119 11.39 -15.70 3.37
CA THR A 119 12.45 -14.70 3.40
C THR A 119 11.85 -13.34 3.73
N LEU A 120 12.32 -12.72 4.82
CA LEU A 120 11.87 -11.38 5.22
C LEU A 120 12.55 -10.32 4.36
N ASN A 121 11.84 -9.87 3.33
CA ASN A 121 12.25 -8.73 2.52
C ASN A 121 11.62 -7.45 3.05
N ARG A 122 12.29 -6.31 2.84
CA ARG A 122 11.71 -5.00 3.12
C ARG A 122 10.44 -4.80 2.28
N GLN A 123 9.33 -4.49 2.93
CA GLN A 123 8.08 -4.15 2.25
C GLN A 123 8.28 -2.87 1.43
N ARG A 124 7.88 -2.90 0.15
CA ARG A 124 8.10 -1.78 -0.79
C ARG A 124 6.97 -0.76 -0.83
N PHE A 125 5.84 -1.10 -0.20
CA PHE A 125 4.62 -0.30 -0.17
C PHE A 125 4.12 -0.13 1.27
N ARG A 126 3.15 0.77 1.46
CA ARG A 126 2.37 0.92 2.69
C ARG A 126 0.92 1.23 2.35
N HIS A 127 0.00 0.89 3.26
CA HIS A 127 -1.44 1.10 3.06
C HIS A 127 -1.85 2.57 3.28
N VAL A 128 -1.20 3.25 4.22
CA VAL A 128 -1.45 4.66 4.55
C VAL A 128 -0.12 5.40 4.48
N ASP A 129 -0.09 6.51 3.74
CA ASP A 129 1.11 7.27 3.43
C ASP A 129 1.36 8.43 4.38
N ASN A 130 0.29 8.97 4.98
CA ASN A 130 0.35 10.10 5.88
C ASN A 130 -0.67 9.98 7.02
N LEU A 131 -0.34 10.58 8.16
CA LEU A 131 -1.27 10.77 9.27
C LEU A 131 -1.35 12.27 9.56
N THR A 132 -2.56 12.80 9.49
CA THR A 132 -2.87 14.18 9.85
C THR A 132 -3.80 14.17 11.06
N ILE A 133 -3.54 15.03 12.03
CA ILE A 133 -4.45 15.24 13.16
C ILE A 133 -5.17 16.56 12.91
N GLU A 134 -6.50 16.52 12.94
CA GLU A 134 -7.35 17.63 12.49
C GLU A 134 -7.05 18.95 13.22
N ASN A 135 -6.74 18.89 14.51
CA ASN A 135 -6.34 20.05 15.30
C ASN A 135 -5.43 19.66 16.47
N GLU A 136 -4.69 20.65 16.98
CA GLU A 136 -3.77 20.47 18.10
C GLU A 136 -4.47 20.15 19.43
N HIS A 137 -5.75 20.50 19.60
CA HIS A 137 -6.49 20.25 20.84
C HIS A 137 -6.66 18.75 21.11
N ILE A 138 -6.80 17.94 20.05
CA ILE A 138 -6.88 16.48 20.15
C ILE A 138 -5.61 15.93 20.84
N VAL A 139 -4.43 16.33 20.34
CA VAL A 139 -3.13 15.90 20.91
C VAL A 139 -2.94 16.44 22.32
N ASN A 140 -3.23 17.72 22.54
CA ASN A 140 -3.03 18.35 23.84
C ASN A 140 -3.89 17.71 24.92
N ARG A 141 -5.18 17.44 24.65
CA ARG A 141 -6.07 16.73 25.58
C ARG A 141 -5.58 15.32 25.89
N PHE A 142 -5.03 14.62 24.90
CA PHE A 142 -4.46 13.29 25.10
C PHE A 142 -3.22 13.35 26.02
N LEU A 143 -2.34 14.33 25.80
CA LEU A 143 -1.10 14.54 26.57
C LEU A 143 -1.33 15.05 28.00
N ASP A 144 -2.44 15.72 28.28
CA ASP A 144 -2.75 16.24 29.63
C ASP A 144 -2.73 15.16 30.71
N PHE A 145 -3.12 13.92 30.37
CA PHE A 145 -3.00 12.79 31.28
C PHE A 145 -1.55 12.53 31.69
N TRP A 146 -0.62 12.53 30.72
CA TRP A 146 0.80 12.33 31.00
C TRP A 146 1.37 13.51 31.78
N ARG A 147 0.98 14.76 31.44
CA ARG A 147 1.40 15.97 32.16
C ARG A 147 0.97 15.95 33.63
N GLY A 148 -0.23 15.45 33.93
CA GLY A 148 -0.76 15.39 35.29
C GLY A 148 -0.32 14.18 36.11
N SER A 149 -0.03 13.05 35.45
CA SER A 149 0.20 11.77 36.15
C SER A 149 1.61 11.19 36.00
N SER A 150 2.38 11.63 34.98
CA SER A 150 3.63 11.03 34.52
C SER A 150 3.54 9.56 34.09
N PHE A 151 2.33 8.99 34.02
CA PHE A 151 2.11 7.63 33.52
C PHE A 151 1.88 7.63 32.01
N GLN A 152 2.28 6.52 31.39
CA GLN A 152 2.02 6.27 29.97
C GLN A 152 0.52 6.09 29.71
N ARG A 153 0.10 6.44 28.50
CA ARG A 153 -1.29 6.29 28.05
C ARG A 153 -1.33 5.75 26.63
N VAL A 154 -2.35 4.93 26.36
CA VAL A 154 -2.69 4.45 25.03
C VAL A 154 -4.06 5.01 24.65
N GLY A 155 -4.26 5.31 23.38
CA GLY A 155 -5.52 5.80 22.82
C GLY A 155 -5.83 5.15 21.48
N TYR A 156 -7.07 5.28 21.04
CA TYR A 156 -7.52 4.78 19.75
C TYR A 156 -7.73 5.96 18.82
N LEU A 157 -6.97 6.02 17.73
CA LEU A 157 -7.15 7.09 16.75
C LEU A 157 -8.45 6.84 15.98
N ILE A 158 -9.40 7.76 16.10
CA ILE A 158 -10.69 7.72 15.40
C ILE A 158 -10.66 8.79 14.33
N GLY A 159 -11.05 8.43 13.11
CA GLY A 159 -10.90 9.29 11.95
C GLY A 159 -11.43 8.65 10.68
N ARG A 160 -10.99 9.20 9.55
CA ARG A 160 -11.34 8.71 8.21
C ARG A 160 -10.11 8.71 7.30
N TYR A 161 -10.15 7.86 6.29
CA TYR A 161 -9.15 7.87 5.23
C TYR A 161 -9.55 8.84 4.13
N GLU A 162 -8.58 9.58 3.61
CA GLU A 162 -8.77 10.58 2.55
C GLU A 162 -7.65 10.44 1.51
N PRO A 163 -7.88 10.85 0.24
CA PRO A 163 -6.82 10.91 -0.76
C PRO A 163 -5.68 11.85 -0.33
N PHE A 164 -4.44 11.46 -0.62
CA PHE A 164 -3.24 12.23 -0.30
C PHE A 164 -2.40 12.49 -1.55
N GLY A 165 -2.44 13.73 -2.03
CA GLY A 165 -1.85 14.12 -3.32
C GLY A 165 -0.32 14.26 -3.34
N GLU A 166 0.36 14.27 -2.20
CA GLU A 166 1.83 14.37 -2.16
C GLU A 166 2.54 13.05 -2.51
N VAL A 167 1.81 11.93 -2.45
CA VAL A 167 2.27 10.61 -2.88
C VAL A 167 1.37 10.13 -4.02
N PRO A 168 1.90 9.62 -5.14
CA PRO A 168 1.07 9.10 -6.23
C PRO A 168 0.09 8.02 -5.72
N LEU A 169 -1.20 8.26 -5.94
CA LEU A 169 -2.29 7.41 -5.43
C LEU A 169 -2.24 7.18 -3.91
N GLY A 170 -1.77 8.18 -3.16
CA GLY A 170 -1.58 8.07 -1.72
C GLY A 170 -2.86 8.17 -0.91
N ILE A 171 -2.83 7.61 0.30
CA ILE A 171 -3.90 7.72 1.30
C ILE A 171 -3.34 8.41 2.55
N LYS A 172 -4.10 9.33 3.14
CA LYS A 172 -3.85 9.87 4.48
C LYS A 172 -4.94 9.43 5.45
N ALA A 173 -4.55 9.17 6.70
CA ALA A 173 -5.49 9.05 7.81
C ALA A 173 -5.69 10.42 8.44
N ASN A 174 -6.91 10.95 8.41
CA ASN A 174 -7.29 12.17 9.09
C ASN A 174 -7.94 11.84 10.44
N VAL A 175 -7.24 12.12 11.53
CA VAL A 175 -7.64 11.79 12.91
C VAL A 175 -8.42 12.95 13.51
N VAL A 176 -9.65 12.65 13.98
CA VAL A 176 -10.58 13.62 14.57
C VAL A 176 -10.78 13.42 16.09
N ALA A 177 -10.37 12.27 16.63
CA ALA A 177 -10.38 11.99 18.07
C ALA A 177 -9.35 10.90 18.47
N ILE A 178 -9.02 10.84 19.76
CA ILE A 178 -8.12 9.86 20.41
C ILE A 178 -8.75 9.32 21.70
#